data_AF-A0AAJ0HUA0-F1
#
_entry.id   AF-A0AAJ0HUA0-F1
#
_cell.length_a   1.000
_cell.length_b   1.000
_cell.length_c   1.000
_cell.angle_alpha   90.00
_cell.angle_beta   90.00
_cell.angle_gamma   90.00
#
_symmetry.space_group_name_H-M   'P 1'
#
loop_
_entity.id
_entity.type
_entity.pdbx_description
1 polymer ?
#
loop_
_entity_poly.entity_id
_entity_poly.type
_entity_poly.pdbx_seq_one_letter_code
_entity_poly.pdbx_strand_id
1 'polypeptide(L)'
;MEGLLPKLHGADAVEIPGARALLEELIARNVPWAIVTSGTVPLVTGWLDVLKLPAPEHLVTAESVTDGKPDPACYVLGRSRLALEGADKQVLVLEDSPAGIRAGKAAGCKVLGLVTSHTAEQVLSAEPDWVVRDLASVRLVRADDGSRVTLEFRNGLVVPGKV
;
A
#
# COMPACT_ATOMS: atom_id res chain seq x y z
N MET A 1 -15.09 12.64 -14.24
CA MET A 1 -15.66 13.27 -13.03
C MET A 1 -14.67 13.17 -11.87
N GLU A 2 -14.16 11.97 -11.53
CA GLU A 2 -13.23 11.78 -10.40
C GLU A 2 -11.90 12.53 -10.50
N GLY A 3 -11.31 12.69 -11.69
CA GLY A 3 -10.06 13.45 -11.87
C GLY A 3 -10.16 14.95 -11.54
N LEU A 4 -11.37 15.46 -11.25
CA LEU A 4 -11.55 16.82 -10.71
C LEU A 4 -11.41 16.86 -9.20
N LEU A 5 -11.60 15.74 -8.48
CA LEU A 5 -11.54 15.71 -7.01
C LEU A 5 -10.18 16.22 -6.48
N PRO A 6 -9.02 15.77 -7.00
CA PRO A 6 -7.74 16.29 -6.54
C PRO A 6 -7.58 17.79 -6.84
N LYS A 7 -8.13 18.26 -7.97
CA LYS A 7 -8.01 19.67 -8.38
C LYS A 7 -8.87 20.60 -7.53
N LEU A 8 -10.07 20.16 -7.17
CA LEU A 8 -11.05 20.96 -6.45
C LEU A 8 -10.90 20.87 -4.94
N HIS A 9 -10.39 19.74 -4.43
CA HIS A 9 -10.31 19.44 -3.00
C HIS A 9 -8.89 19.13 -2.51
N GLY A 10 -7.88 19.34 -3.36
CA GLY A 10 -6.49 19.04 -3.03
C GLY A 10 -5.80 20.02 -2.11
N ALA A 11 -6.36 21.20 -1.87
CA ALA A 11 -5.73 22.23 -1.05
C ALA A 11 -5.49 21.79 0.41
N ASP A 12 -6.39 20.95 0.94
CA ASP A 12 -6.31 20.43 2.31
C ASP A 12 -5.76 19.00 2.37
N ALA A 13 -5.42 18.42 1.22
CA ALA A 13 -4.89 17.06 1.17
C ALA A 13 -3.45 17.05 1.69
N VAL A 14 -3.21 16.19 2.67
CA VAL A 14 -1.88 15.93 3.21
C VAL A 14 -1.50 14.48 2.93
N GLU A 15 -0.20 14.24 2.71
CA GLU A 15 0.29 12.88 2.62
C GLU A 15 0.14 12.15 3.97
N ILE A 16 -0.02 10.83 3.91
CA ILE A 16 0.12 10.00 5.11
C ILE A 16 1.53 10.21 5.67
N PRO A 17 1.70 10.51 6.96
CA PRO A 17 3.03 10.68 7.56
C PRO A 17 3.95 9.51 7.21
N GLY A 18 5.13 9.82 6.69
CA GLY A 18 6.15 8.84 6.26
C GLY A 18 6.00 8.30 4.84
N ALA A 19 4.91 8.60 4.11
CA ALA A 19 4.70 8.10 2.75
C ALA A 19 5.81 8.51 1.80
N ARG A 20 6.13 9.81 1.73
CA ARG A 20 7.18 10.33 0.85
C ARG A 20 8.54 9.76 1.18
N ALA A 21 8.92 9.76 2.46
CA ALA A 21 10.20 9.26 2.92
C ALA A 21 10.37 7.78 2.53
N LEU A 22 9.34 6.95 2.72
CA LEU A 22 9.39 5.54 2.31
C LEU A 22 9.54 5.39 0.79
N LEU A 23 8.77 6.13 -0.01
CA LEU A 23 8.85 6.07 -1.48
C LEU A 23 10.23 6.50 -2.00
N GLU A 24 10.77 7.60 -1.46
CA GLU A 24 12.10 8.09 -1.82
C GLU A 24 13.20 7.07 -1.45
N GLU A 25 13.08 6.40 -0.29
CA GLU A 25 14.00 5.32 0.11
C GLU A 25 13.92 4.11 -0.82
N LEU A 26 12.71 3.70 -1.22
CA LEU A 26 12.52 2.58 -2.17
C LEU A 26 13.16 2.91 -3.52
N ILE A 27 12.94 4.12 -4.03
CA ILE A 27 13.51 4.59 -5.31
C ILE A 27 15.04 4.66 -5.23
N ALA A 28 15.60 5.29 -4.20
CA ALA A 28 17.03 5.46 -4.05
C ALA A 28 17.79 4.13 -3.96
N ARG A 29 17.12 3.07 -3.51
CA ARG A 29 17.69 1.72 -3.37
C ARG A 29 17.25 0.74 -4.46
N ASN A 30 16.56 1.21 -5.50
CA ASN A 30 16.03 0.39 -6.59
C ASN A 30 15.18 -0.79 -6.10
N VAL A 31 14.37 -0.58 -5.06
CA VAL A 31 13.42 -1.59 -4.58
C VAL A 31 12.18 -1.55 -5.47
N PRO A 32 11.74 -2.66 -6.07
CA PRO A 32 10.54 -2.70 -6.87
C PRO A 32 9.29 -2.47 -6.00
N TRP A 33 8.42 -1.55 -6.42
CA TRP A 33 7.16 -1.25 -5.74
C TRP A 33 6.07 -0.86 -6.74
N ALA A 34 4.81 -0.99 -6.32
CA ALA A 34 3.65 -0.65 -7.13
C ALA A 34 2.58 0.05 -6.29
N ILE A 35 1.77 0.89 -6.92
CA ILE A 35 0.49 1.33 -6.35
C ILE A 35 -0.61 0.39 -6.85
N VAL A 36 -1.43 -0.12 -5.92
CA VAL A 36 -2.62 -0.92 -6.21
C VAL A 36 -3.83 -0.29 -5.53
N THR A 37 -4.69 0.36 -6.32
CA THR A 37 -5.78 1.21 -5.83
C THR A 37 -7.13 0.86 -6.44
N SER A 38 -8.21 1.08 -5.69
CA SER A 38 -9.58 1.06 -6.20
C SER A 38 -9.97 2.39 -6.86
N GLY A 39 -9.07 3.37 -6.90
CA GLY A 39 -9.27 4.62 -7.63
C GLY A 39 -8.99 4.47 -9.13
N THR A 40 -9.59 5.34 -9.93
CA THR A 40 -9.33 5.43 -11.38
C THR A 40 -7.99 6.08 -11.69
N VAL A 41 -7.50 5.92 -12.92
CA VAL A 41 -6.25 6.55 -13.38
C VAL A 41 -6.25 8.08 -13.17
N PRO A 42 -7.31 8.83 -13.54
CA PRO A 42 -7.34 10.28 -13.32
C PRO A 42 -7.34 10.67 -11.83
N LEU A 43 -7.91 9.83 -10.95
CA LEU A 43 -7.95 10.09 -9.53
C LEU A 43 -6.57 9.93 -8.89
N VAL A 44 -5.91 8.77 -9.10
CA VAL A 44 -4.61 8.49 -8.51
C VAL A 44 -3.52 9.42 -9.04
N THR A 45 -3.48 9.68 -10.35
CA THR A 45 -2.49 10.60 -10.94
C THR A 45 -2.71 12.03 -10.48
N GLY A 46 -3.96 12.48 -10.32
CA GLY A 46 -4.25 13.79 -9.78
C GLY A 46 -3.82 13.94 -8.32
N TRP A 47 -4.02 12.93 -7.47
CA TRP A 47 -3.54 12.97 -6.08
C TRP A 47 -2.01 12.96 -5.99
N LEU A 48 -1.33 12.15 -6.80
CA LEU A 48 0.13 12.15 -6.86
C LEU A 48 0.68 13.52 -7.28
N ASP A 49 0.05 14.19 -8.25
CA ASP A 49 0.46 15.53 -8.69
C ASP A 49 0.19 16.61 -7.63
N VAL A 50 -0.99 16.60 -7.00
CA VAL A 50 -1.32 17.55 -5.92
C VAL A 50 -0.34 17.42 -4.76
N LEU A 51 -0.11 16.19 -4.31
CA LEU A 51 0.78 15.90 -3.19
C LEU A 51 2.25 15.91 -3.59
N LYS A 52 2.58 16.06 -4.88
CA LYS A 52 3.95 15.97 -5.42
C LYS A 52 4.68 14.70 -4.98
N LEU A 53 3.96 13.58 -4.87
CA LEU A 53 4.55 12.28 -4.50
C LEU A 53 5.21 11.62 -5.71
N PRO A 54 6.23 10.77 -5.50
CA PRO A 54 6.85 10.02 -6.59
C PRO A 54 5.83 9.20 -7.39
N ALA A 55 5.92 9.25 -8.71
CA ALA A 55 5.09 8.44 -9.59
C ALA A 55 5.56 6.97 -9.56
N PRO A 56 4.65 6.00 -9.47
CA PRO A 56 5.02 4.59 -9.54
C PRO A 56 5.40 4.18 -10.96
N GLU A 57 6.38 3.28 -11.08
CA GLU A 57 6.64 2.58 -12.34
C GLU A 57 5.48 1.63 -12.70
N HIS A 58 4.88 1.00 -11.68
CA HIS A 58 3.75 0.07 -11.85
C HIS A 58 2.51 0.54 -11.09
N LEU A 59 1.40 0.70 -11.82
CA LEU A 59 0.14 1.24 -11.27
C LEU A 59 -1.07 0.38 -11.64
N VAL A 60 -1.62 -0.36 -10.68
CA VAL A 60 -2.90 -1.09 -10.84
C VAL A 60 -4.03 -0.23 -10.29
N THR A 61 -5.04 0.03 -11.13
CA THR A 61 -6.21 0.88 -10.81
C THR A 61 -7.51 0.09 -10.89
N ALA A 62 -8.63 0.75 -10.60
CA ALA A 62 -9.97 0.15 -10.72
C ALA A 62 -10.22 -0.43 -12.12
N GLU A 63 -9.75 0.24 -13.17
CA GLU A 63 -9.93 -0.17 -14.56
C GLU A 63 -9.04 -1.35 -14.96
N SER A 64 -8.07 -1.72 -14.11
CA SER A 64 -7.11 -2.80 -14.41
C SER A 64 -7.66 -4.20 -14.13
N VAL A 65 -8.80 -4.32 -13.44
CA VAL A 65 -9.40 -5.60 -13.03
C VAL A 65 -10.92 -5.57 -13.20
N THR A 66 -11.52 -6.74 -13.38
CA THR A 66 -12.98 -6.89 -13.45
C THR A 66 -13.62 -6.74 -12.08
N ASP A 67 -13.05 -7.40 -11.08
CA ASP A 67 -13.55 -7.44 -9.71
C ASP A 67 -12.62 -6.65 -8.77
N GLY A 68 -13.20 -5.72 -8.02
CA GLY A 68 -12.46 -4.91 -7.05
C GLY A 68 -12.25 -5.63 -5.71
N LYS A 69 -11.42 -5.02 -4.84
CA LYS A 69 -11.23 -5.46 -3.44
C LYS A 69 -12.61 -5.71 -2.78
N PRO A 70 -12.85 -6.85 -2.11
CA PRO A 70 -11.87 -7.79 -1.54
C PRO A 70 -11.38 -8.88 -2.49
N ASP A 71 -11.71 -8.86 -3.78
CA ASP A 71 -11.13 -9.78 -4.75
C ASP A 71 -9.60 -9.59 -4.84
N PRO A 72 -8.79 -10.68 -4.90
CA PRO A 72 -7.33 -10.59 -4.90
C PRO A 72 -6.72 -10.18 -6.25
N ALA A 73 -7.48 -10.12 -7.34
CA ALA A 73 -6.96 -9.92 -8.70
C ALA A 73 -6.06 -8.69 -8.82
N CYS A 74 -6.38 -7.61 -8.12
CA CYS A 74 -5.59 -6.37 -8.15
C CYS A 74 -4.16 -6.57 -7.60
N TYR A 75 -4.00 -7.33 -6.51
CA TYR A 75 -2.68 -7.62 -5.94
C TYR A 75 -1.94 -8.71 -6.72
N VAL A 76 -2.65 -9.69 -7.27
CA VAL A 76 -2.06 -10.69 -8.18
C VAL A 76 -1.46 -9.99 -9.41
N LEU A 77 -2.20 -9.05 -10.00
CA LEU A 77 -1.72 -8.25 -11.13
C LEU A 77 -0.55 -7.34 -10.73
N GLY A 78 -0.62 -6.69 -9.57
CA GLY A 78 0.46 -5.85 -9.06
C GLY A 78 1.77 -6.64 -8.88
N ARG A 79 1.68 -7.83 -8.28
CA ARG A 79 2.83 -8.74 -8.12
C ARG A 79 3.41 -9.18 -9.47
N SER A 80 2.56 -9.49 -10.45
CA SER A 80 3.03 -9.86 -11.79
C SER A 80 3.74 -8.71 -12.50
N ARG A 81 3.23 -7.47 -12.37
CA ARG A 81 3.89 -6.29 -12.94
C ARG A 81 5.28 -6.03 -12.33
N LEU A 82 5.49 -6.45 -11.09
CA LEU A 82 6.79 -6.41 -10.42
C LEU A 82 7.70 -7.59 -10.78
N ALA A 83 7.27 -8.52 -11.64
CA ALA A 83 7.97 -9.76 -11.97
C ALA A 83 8.27 -10.64 -10.73
N LEU A 84 7.35 -10.66 -9.77
CA LEU A 84 7.46 -11.41 -8.50
C LEU A 84 6.50 -12.61 -8.46
N GLU A 85 6.23 -13.25 -9.60
CA GLU A 85 5.41 -14.47 -9.66
C GLU A 85 5.99 -15.58 -8.76
N GLY A 86 5.12 -16.26 -7.99
CA GLY A 86 5.53 -17.33 -7.06
C GLY A 86 6.22 -16.85 -5.78
N ALA A 87 6.39 -15.54 -5.59
CA ALA A 87 6.95 -14.94 -4.38
C ALA A 87 5.84 -14.36 -3.46
N ASP A 88 4.66 -14.98 -3.42
CA ASP A 88 3.47 -14.48 -2.72
C ASP A 88 3.75 -14.10 -1.26
N LYS A 89 4.41 -15.00 -0.50
CA LYS A 89 4.79 -14.74 0.90
C LYS A 89 5.92 -13.73 1.10
N GLN A 90 6.56 -13.28 0.02
CA GLN A 90 7.67 -12.33 0.03
C GLN A 90 7.26 -10.92 -0.43
N VAL A 91 5.99 -10.74 -0.82
CA VAL A 91 5.40 -9.44 -1.11
C VAL A 91 4.65 -8.92 0.12
N LEU A 92 4.94 -7.68 0.51
CA LEU A 92 4.23 -6.97 1.55
C LEU A 92 3.26 -5.96 0.94
N VAL A 93 1.98 -6.07 1.32
CA VAL A 93 0.95 -5.07 1.05
C VAL A 93 0.85 -4.12 2.24
N LEU A 94 0.84 -2.81 1.97
CA LEU A 94 0.55 -1.77 2.95
C LEU A 94 -0.89 -1.28 2.68
N GLU A 95 -1.80 -1.45 3.65
CA GLU A 95 -3.23 -1.19 3.44
C GLU A 95 -3.91 -0.64 4.68
N ASP A 96 -4.91 0.22 4.49
CA ASP A 96 -5.70 0.83 5.56
C ASP A 96 -7.19 0.47 5.51
N SER A 97 -7.64 -0.23 4.48
CA SER A 97 -9.04 -0.63 4.30
C SER A 97 -9.26 -2.11 4.60
N PRO A 98 -10.35 -2.49 5.31
CA PRO A 98 -10.68 -3.90 5.56
C PRO A 98 -10.82 -4.73 4.28
N ALA A 99 -11.38 -4.14 3.20
CA ALA A 99 -11.51 -4.81 1.91
C ALA A 99 -10.15 -5.07 1.27
N GLY A 100 -9.25 -4.09 1.30
CA GLY A 100 -7.91 -4.22 0.75
C GLY A 100 -7.01 -5.16 1.54
N ILE A 101 -7.13 -5.17 2.87
CA ILE A 101 -6.43 -6.15 3.72
C ILE A 101 -6.87 -7.56 3.31
N ARG A 102 -8.19 -7.83 3.23
CA ARG A 102 -8.70 -9.15 2.81
C ARG A 102 -8.24 -9.53 1.41
N ALA A 103 -8.24 -8.61 0.46
CA ALA A 103 -7.71 -8.86 -0.89
C ALA A 103 -6.22 -9.22 -0.87
N GLY A 104 -5.41 -8.51 -0.09
CA GLY A 104 -3.97 -8.80 0.05
C GLY A 104 -3.72 -10.18 0.65
N LYS A 105 -4.48 -10.56 1.68
CA LYS A 105 -4.43 -11.90 2.29
C LYS A 105 -4.87 -12.98 1.30
N ALA A 106 -5.97 -12.76 0.59
CA ALA A 106 -6.48 -13.70 -0.42
C ALA A 106 -5.51 -13.88 -1.60
N ALA A 107 -4.68 -12.87 -1.90
CA ALA A 107 -3.61 -12.97 -2.90
C ALA A 107 -2.36 -13.74 -2.42
N GLY A 108 -2.34 -14.19 -1.15
CA GLY A 108 -1.21 -14.88 -0.51
C GLY A 108 -0.14 -13.96 0.06
N CYS A 109 -0.34 -12.64 0.01
CA CYS A 109 0.64 -11.66 0.48
C CYS A 109 0.64 -11.53 2.01
N LYS A 110 1.75 -11.03 2.55
CA LYS A 110 1.78 -10.46 3.89
C LYS A 110 1.16 -9.07 3.86
N VAL A 111 0.44 -8.69 4.90
CA VAL A 111 -0.25 -7.39 4.98
C VAL A 111 0.12 -6.65 6.26
N LEU A 112 0.62 -5.42 6.11
CA LEU A 112 0.71 -4.44 7.18
C LEU A 112 -0.51 -3.52 7.12
N GLY A 113 -1.33 -3.56 8.17
CA GLY A 113 -2.46 -2.67 8.36
C GLY A 113 -2.03 -1.28 8.84
N LEU A 114 -2.62 -0.23 8.28
CA LEU A 114 -2.45 1.17 8.67
C LEU A 114 -3.76 1.71 9.26
N VAL A 115 -3.69 2.51 10.31
CA VAL A 115 -4.86 3.11 10.98
C VAL A 115 -5.02 4.58 10.56
N THR A 116 -5.18 4.80 9.26
CA THR A 116 -5.29 6.12 8.63
C THR A 116 -6.74 6.48 8.32
N SER A 117 -7.42 5.71 7.46
CA SER A 117 -8.82 5.98 7.06
C SER A 117 -9.86 5.23 7.87
N HIS A 118 -9.46 4.16 8.57
CA HIS A 118 -10.35 3.29 9.36
C HIS A 118 -9.87 3.20 10.80
N THR A 119 -10.77 2.86 11.72
CA THR A 119 -10.41 2.65 13.13
C THR A 119 -9.53 1.42 13.29
N ALA A 120 -8.75 1.36 14.38
CA ALA A 120 -7.93 0.19 14.68
C ALA A 120 -8.78 -1.09 14.76
N GLU A 121 -9.98 -1.02 15.33
CA GLU A 121 -10.92 -2.16 15.40
C GLU A 121 -11.31 -2.66 13.99
N GLN A 122 -11.66 -1.74 13.08
CA GLN A 122 -12.01 -2.08 11.70
C GLN A 122 -10.83 -2.72 10.96
N VAL A 123 -9.63 -2.14 11.07
CA VAL A 123 -8.40 -2.69 10.48
C VAL A 123 -8.11 -4.09 11.05
N LEU A 124 -8.22 -4.26 12.36
CA LEU A 124 -7.95 -5.53 13.05
C LEU A 124 -8.94 -6.62 12.68
N SER A 125 -10.21 -6.29 12.47
CA SER A 125 -11.24 -7.24 12.03
C SER A 125 -10.95 -7.89 10.67
N ALA A 126 -10.07 -7.30 9.87
CA ALA A 126 -9.63 -7.85 8.58
C ALA A 126 -8.38 -8.73 8.70
N GLU A 127 -7.85 -8.93 9.91
CA GLU A 127 -6.74 -9.82 10.23
C GLU A 127 -5.43 -9.58 9.44
N PRO A 128 -4.89 -8.34 9.42
CA PRO A 128 -3.54 -8.10 8.89
C PRO A 128 -2.49 -8.85 9.72
N ASP A 129 -1.29 -9.05 9.15
CA ASP A 129 -0.19 -9.72 9.84
C ASP A 129 0.43 -8.83 10.93
N TRP A 130 0.46 -7.52 10.70
CA TRP A 130 0.89 -6.49 11.65
C TRP A 130 0.03 -5.24 11.50
N VAL A 131 0.01 -4.37 12.51
CA VAL A 131 -0.68 -3.07 12.44
C VAL A 131 0.21 -1.97 13.00
N VAL A 132 0.27 -0.84 12.29
CA VAL A 132 0.88 0.40 12.74
C VAL A 132 -0.08 1.56 12.49
N ARG A 133 0.20 2.73 13.09
CA ARG A 133 -0.63 3.92 12.88
C ARG A 133 -0.59 4.40 11.43
N ASP A 134 0.61 4.62 10.90
CA ASP A 134 0.87 5.21 9.59
C ASP A 134 2.28 4.81 9.10
N LEU A 135 2.70 5.36 7.96
CA LEU A 135 3.97 5.01 7.33
C LEU A 135 5.20 5.59 8.04
N ALA A 136 5.05 6.54 8.98
CA ALA A 136 6.16 7.03 9.80
C ALA A 136 6.69 5.94 10.75
N SER A 137 5.92 4.88 10.94
CA SER A 137 6.28 3.70 11.70
C SER A 137 6.99 2.62 10.87
N VAL A 138 7.21 2.85 9.57
CA VAL A 138 7.84 1.87 8.65
C VAL A 138 9.19 2.42 8.18
N ARG A 139 10.26 1.62 8.31
CA ARG A 139 11.60 2.00 7.84
C ARG A 139 12.25 0.92 6.98
N LEU A 140 12.84 1.32 5.85
CA LEU A 140 13.69 0.43 5.05
C LEU A 140 15.09 0.33 5.67
N VAL A 141 15.37 -0.79 6.33
CA VAL A 141 16.65 -1.02 6.99
C VAL A 141 17.69 -1.49 5.99
N ARG A 142 17.33 -2.46 5.15
CA ARG A 142 18.23 -3.10 4.18
C ARG A 142 17.49 -3.39 2.88
N ALA A 143 18.20 -3.24 1.76
CA ALA A 143 17.78 -3.70 0.45
C ALA A 143 18.96 -4.45 -0.16
N ASP A 144 18.76 -5.73 -0.47
CA ASP A 144 19.72 -6.57 -1.18
C ASP A 144 19.33 -6.57 -2.65
N ASP A 145 20.22 -6.06 -3.51
CA ASP A 145 20.24 -6.18 -4.98
C ASP A 145 18.89 -6.17 -5.73
N GLY A 146 17.89 -5.46 -5.20
CA GLY A 146 16.53 -5.37 -5.75
C GLY A 146 15.64 -6.60 -5.49
N SER A 147 16.16 -7.66 -4.85
CA SER A 147 15.45 -8.94 -4.67
C SER A 147 14.79 -9.10 -3.30
N ARG A 148 15.40 -8.53 -2.25
CA ARG A 148 14.89 -8.67 -0.87
C ARG A 148 15.06 -7.37 -0.08
N VAL A 149 14.05 -7.07 0.73
CA VAL A 149 14.10 -5.93 1.65
C VAL A 149 13.90 -6.39 3.09
N THR A 150 14.52 -5.67 4.01
CA THR A 150 14.24 -5.76 5.44
C THR A 150 13.59 -4.46 5.88
N LEU A 151 12.36 -4.56 6.35
CA LEU A 151 11.60 -3.45 6.92
C LEU A 151 11.56 -3.59 8.45
N GLU A 152 11.66 -2.46 9.13
CA GLU A 152 11.39 -2.35 10.56
C GLU A 152 10.02 -1.68 10.76
N PHE A 153 9.17 -2.28 11.59
CA PHE A 153 7.91 -1.69 12.03
C PHE A 153 8.06 -1.23 13.48
N ARG A 154 7.94 0.08 13.71
CA ARG A 154 7.99 0.70 15.04
C ARG A 154 6.57 0.94 15.54
N ASN A 155 6.42 1.10 16.86
CA ASN A 155 5.12 1.46 17.47
C ASN A 155 3.97 0.52 17.02
N GLY A 156 4.27 -0.77 16.84
CA GLY A 156 3.28 -1.76 16.45
C GLY A 156 2.13 -1.77 17.44
N LEU A 157 0.90 -1.71 16.93
CA LEU A 157 -0.29 -1.81 17.77
C LEU A 157 -0.41 -3.28 18.19
N VAL A 158 -0.07 -3.55 19.45
CA VAL A 158 -0.19 -4.89 20.03
C VAL A 158 -1.67 -5.20 20.22
N VAL A 159 -2.13 -6.25 19.55
CA VAL A 159 -3.47 -6.79 19.72
C VAL A 159 -3.46 -7.67 20.97
N PRO A 160 -4.25 -7.38 22.01
CA PRO A 160 -4.39 -8.29 23.13
C PRO A 160 -4.89 -9.66 22.62
N GLY A 161 -4.12 -10.73 22.84
CA GLY A 161 -4.57 -12.12 22.58
C GLY A 161 -3.96 -12.85 21.37
N LYS A 162 -3.01 -12.26 20.63
CA LYS A 162 -2.15 -13.01 19.68
C LYS A 162 -0.70 -13.01 20.20
N VAL A 163 -0.32 -14.08 20.91
CA VAL A 163 1.08 -14.48 21.22
C VAL A 163 1.32 -15.82 20.55
#